data_AF-A0A3A0ABZ1-F1
#
_entry.id   AF-A0A3A0ABZ1-F1
#
_cell.length_a   1.000
_cell.length_b   1.000
_cell.length_c   1.000
_cell.angle_alpha   90.00
_cell.angle_beta   90.00
_cell.angle_gamma   90.00
#
_symmetry.space_group_name_H-M   'P 1'
#
loop_
_entity.id
_entity.type
_entity.pdbx_description
1 polymer ?
#
loop_
_entity_poly.entity_id
_entity_poly.type
_entity_poly.pdbx_seq_one_letter_code
_entity_poly.pdbx_strand_id
1 'polypeptide(L)'
;MDAELELLRSALQRRWPHAPGEKAQRYVDNFFERQRIGTRISGRVVGNHGTYTVSIRVEGEQITSACSCYIGKDGYCHHCAALAATFLKDPASFPAIERVECNEIRGLADLHSFLAHTTLDYLLQQLRELGITQTAFAQGTGTTAQHLSAVKRSELRNRFHSELGALKLACLWLLEHHQEFTQDQKGSKG
;
A
#
# COMPACT_ATOMS: atom_id res chain seq x y z
N MET A 1 20.69 3.30 14.64
CA MET A 1 19.99 1.99 14.54
C MET A 1 18.56 2.33 14.12
N ASP A 2 18.08 1.79 13.01
CA ASP A 2 16.79 2.15 12.40
C ASP A 2 15.65 1.52 13.25
N ALA A 3 14.90 2.36 13.98
CA ALA A 3 13.87 1.89 14.90
C ALA A 3 12.70 1.18 14.19
N GLU A 4 12.38 1.60 12.96
CA GLU A 4 11.33 0.97 12.16
C GLU A 4 11.78 -0.41 11.67
N LEU A 5 13.05 -0.55 11.30
CA LEU A 5 13.66 -1.84 10.96
C LEU A 5 13.62 -2.82 12.14
N GLU A 6 13.99 -2.38 13.34
CA GLU A 6 13.96 -3.24 14.54
C GLU A 6 12.52 -3.63 14.94
N LEU A 7 11.57 -2.69 14.85
CA LEU A 7 10.15 -2.96 15.06
C LEU A 7 9.65 -4.03 14.08
N LEU A 8 9.97 -3.86 12.80
CA LEU A 8 9.59 -4.79 11.74
C LEU A 8 10.21 -6.18 11.99
N ARG A 9 11.52 -6.26 12.23
CA ARG A 9 12.20 -7.54 12.54
C ARG A 9 11.56 -8.25 13.72
N SER A 10 11.37 -7.53 14.82
CA SER A 10 10.80 -8.09 16.05
C SER A 10 9.38 -8.60 15.84
N ALA A 11 8.54 -7.84 15.12
CA ALA A 11 7.18 -8.24 14.81
C ALA A 11 7.13 -9.47 13.89
N LEU A 12 7.96 -9.52 12.85
CA LEU A 12 8.04 -10.66 11.94
C LEU A 12 8.53 -11.93 12.67
N GLN A 13 9.53 -11.82 13.54
CA GLN A 13 10.01 -12.95 14.35
C GLN A 13 8.93 -13.50 15.28
N ARG A 14 8.13 -12.63 15.92
CA ARG A 14 6.99 -13.08 16.75
C ARG A 14 5.92 -13.80 15.94
N ARG A 15 5.65 -13.33 14.71
CA ARG A 15 4.59 -13.87 13.86
C ARG A 15 4.97 -15.15 13.14
N TRP A 16 6.23 -15.25 12.73
CA TRP A 16 6.81 -16.42 12.05
C TRP A 16 8.06 -16.89 12.83
N PRO A 17 7.88 -17.47 14.03
CA PRO A 17 8.99 -17.85 14.91
C PRO A 17 9.76 -19.09 14.43
N HIS A 18 9.17 -19.85 13.51
CA HIS A 18 9.72 -21.10 13.01
C HIS A 18 10.24 -20.93 11.59
N ALA A 19 11.16 -21.83 11.21
CA ALA A 19 11.62 -21.93 9.84
C ALA A 19 10.42 -22.13 8.88
N PRO A 20 10.49 -21.61 7.65
CA PRO A 20 9.44 -21.79 6.66
C PRO A 20 9.19 -23.28 6.39
N GLY A 21 7.91 -23.67 6.30
CA GLY A 21 7.55 -25.01 5.86
C GLY A 21 7.95 -25.24 4.39
N GLU A 22 7.95 -26.51 3.96
CA GLU A 22 8.45 -26.94 2.65
C GLU A 22 7.87 -26.13 1.46
N LYS A 23 6.59 -25.77 1.53
CA LYS A 23 5.92 -24.95 0.49
C LYS A 23 6.45 -23.53 0.43
N ALA A 24 6.73 -22.91 1.58
CA ALA A 24 7.26 -21.56 1.64
C ALA A 24 8.75 -21.52 1.27
N GLN A 25 9.50 -22.56 1.65
CA GLN A 25 10.94 -22.66 1.41
C GLN A 25 11.33 -22.46 -0.06
N ARG A 26 10.49 -22.92 -1.00
CA ARG A 26 10.71 -22.78 -2.45
C ARG A 26 10.73 -21.33 -2.95
N TYR A 27 10.21 -20.39 -2.16
CA TYR A 27 10.12 -18.98 -2.52
C TYR A 27 11.09 -18.10 -1.72
N VAL A 28 11.72 -18.64 -0.67
CA VAL A 28 12.72 -17.91 0.11
C VAL A 28 13.88 -17.53 -0.82
N ASP A 29 14.34 -16.30 -0.72
CA ASP A 29 15.40 -15.70 -1.56
C ASP A 29 15.06 -15.52 -3.05
N ASN A 30 13.86 -15.93 -3.50
CA ASN A 30 13.41 -15.80 -4.89
C ASN A 30 12.58 -14.53 -5.15
N PHE A 31 12.58 -13.59 -4.20
CA PHE A 31 11.89 -12.31 -4.35
C PHE A 31 12.75 -11.30 -5.13
N PHE A 32 12.12 -10.65 -6.11
CA PHE A 32 12.67 -9.51 -6.86
C PHE A 32 11.82 -8.26 -6.62
N GLU A 33 12.29 -7.09 -7.08
CA GLU A 33 11.64 -5.79 -6.79
C GLU A 33 11.36 -5.63 -5.28
N ARG A 34 12.34 -6.04 -4.46
CA ARG A 34 12.28 -5.96 -3.00
C ARG A 34 12.42 -4.51 -2.57
N GLN A 35 11.63 -4.11 -1.59
CA GLN A 35 11.71 -2.77 -1.02
C GLN A 35 11.15 -2.73 0.41
N ARG A 36 11.63 -1.75 1.18
CA ARG A 36 11.14 -1.42 2.51
C ARG A 36 10.74 0.05 2.57
N ILE A 37 9.56 0.35 3.11
CA ILE A 37 9.09 1.71 3.39
C ILE A 37 8.63 1.76 4.84
N GLY A 38 9.44 2.38 5.69
CA GLY A 38 9.28 2.34 7.14
C GLY A 38 9.10 0.90 7.65
N THR A 39 7.93 0.62 8.22
CA THR A 39 7.54 -0.70 8.77
C THR A 39 6.82 -1.62 7.77
N ARG A 40 6.88 -1.32 6.47
CA ARG A 40 6.33 -2.16 5.39
C ARG A 40 7.44 -2.73 4.54
N ILE A 41 7.36 -4.02 4.21
CA ILE A 41 8.16 -4.67 3.18
C ILE A 41 7.28 -5.18 2.06
N SER A 42 7.81 -5.18 0.85
CA SER A 42 7.18 -5.82 -0.30
C SER A 42 8.21 -6.42 -1.24
N GLY A 43 7.74 -7.33 -2.07
CA GLY A 43 8.50 -7.92 -3.16
C GLY A 43 7.60 -8.70 -4.10
N ARG A 44 8.16 -9.08 -5.24
CA ARG A 44 7.49 -9.92 -6.24
C ARG A 44 8.16 -11.26 -6.33
N VAL A 45 7.38 -12.28 -6.63
CA VAL A 45 7.88 -13.66 -6.76
C VAL A 45 7.12 -14.38 -7.87
N VAL A 46 7.82 -15.21 -8.64
CA VAL A 46 7.19 -16.09 -9.63
C VAL A 46 6.54 -17.26 -8.88
N GLY A 47 5.23 -17.42 -9.06
CA GLY A 47 4.48 -18.56 -8.55
C GLY A 47 3.75 -19.31 -9.67
N ASN A 48 2.89 -20.25 -9.27
CA ASN A 48 2.31 -21.23 -10.19
C ASN A 48 1.43 -20.63 -11.30
N HIS A 49 0.82 -19.46 -11.06
CA HIS A 49 -0.06 -18.80 -12.02
C HIS A 49 0.44 -17.40 -12.41
N GLY A 50 1.77 -17.23 -12.42
CA GLY A 50 2.43 -15.97 -12.81
C GLY A 50 3.10 -15.27 -11.63
N THR A 51 3.34 -13.97 -11.80
CA THR A 51 4.05 -13.17 -10.79
C THR A 51 3.08 -12.67 -9.73
N TYR A 52 3.40 -12.92 -8.45
CA TYR A 52 2.65 -12.40 -7.32
C TYR A 52 3.37 -11.26 -6.64
N THR A 53 2.59 -10.26 -6.22
CA THR A 53 3.07 -9.15 -5.40
C THR A 53 2.69 -9.43 -3.95
N VAL A 54 3.68 -9.39 -3.07
CA VAL A 54 3.58 -9.75 -1.67
C VAL A 54 4.01 -8.58 -0.82
N SER A 55 3.31 -8.32 0.27
CA SER A 55 3.66 -7.28 1.21
C SER A 55 3.30 -7.64 2.63
N ILE A 56 4.10 -7.17 3.58
CA ILE A 56 3.82 -7.25 5.03
C ILE A 56 4.01 -5.85 5.61
N ARG A 57 3.09 -5.42 6.47
CA ARG A 57 3.15 -4.16 7.19
C ARG A 57 2.93 -4.39 8.67
N VAL A 58 3.65 -3.63 9.48
CA VAL A 58 3.50 -3.59 10.95
C VAL A 58 3.02 -2.21 11.37
N GLU A 59 1.91 -2.16 12.08
CA GLU A 59 1.33 -0.94 12.67
C GLU A 59 1.07 -1.21 14.16
N GLY A 60 1.94 -0.68 15.03
CA GLY A 60 1.94 -1.02 16.45
C GLY A 60 2.17 -2.52 16.66
N GLU A 61 1.23 -3.20 17.31
CA GLU A 61 1.25 -4.66 17.51
C GLU A 61 0.62 -5.45 16.36
N GLN A 62 -0.07 -4.77 15.44
CA GLN A 62 -0.81 -5.42 14.37
C GLN A 62 0.09 -5.68 13.17
N ILE A 63 0.03 -6.92 12.65
CA ILE A 63 0.74 -7.34 11.45
C ILE A 63 -0.29 -7.66 10.39
N THR A 64 -0.25 -6.90 9.30
CA THR A 64 -1.06 -7.16 8.11
C THR A 64 -0.16 -7.71 7.01
N SER A 65 -0.67 -8.68 6.28
CA SER A 65 0.04 -9.25 5.14
C SER A 65 -0.92 -9.44 3.98
N ALA A 66 -0.40 -9.35 2.78
CA ALA A 66 -1.17 -9.43 1.56
C ALA A 66 -0.36 -10.07 0.44
N CYS A 67 -1.03 -10.88 -0.36
CA CYS A 67 -0.46 -11.48 -1.55
C CYS A 67 -1.50 -11.47 -2.65
N SER A 68 -1.08 -11.11 -3.87
CA SER A 68 -1.97 -11.10 -5.04
C SER A 68 -2.36 -12.49 -5.53
N CYS A 69 -1.80 -13.57 -4.95
CA CYS A 69 -2.21 -14.93 -5.28
C CYS A 69 -3.67 -15.22 -4.86
N TYR A 70 -4.29 -16.21 -5.50
CA TYR A 70 -5.70 -16.52 -5.23
C TYR A 70 -5.95 -17.03 -3.80
N ILE A 71 -4.95 -17.68 -3.19
CA ILE A 71 -4.99 -18.18 -1.80
C ILE A 71 -4.84 -17.02 -0.80
N GLY A 72 -4.07 -16.00 -1.16
CA GLY A 72 -3.61 -14.93 -0.27
C GLY A 72 -4.64 -13.89 0.12
N LYS A 73 -5.96 -14.19 -0.01
CA LYS A 73 -7.07 -13.27 0.25
C LYS A 73 -6.96 -12.56 1.60
N ASP A 74 -6.31 -13.17 2.59
CA ASP A 74 -6.11 -12.62 3.93
C ASP A 74 -4.65 -12.72 4.41
N GLY A 75 -3.68 -12.84 3.48
CA GLY A 75 -2.25 -12.77 3.83
C GLY A 75 -1.61 -14.04 4.39
N TYR A 76 -2.37 -15.12 4.62
CA TYR A 76 -1.87 -16.39 5.17
C TYR A 76 -1.27 -17.35 4.13
N CYS A 77 -0.77 -16.84 3.00
CA CYS A 77 -0.17 -17.71 1.99
C CYS A 77 1.31 -18.00 2.32
N HIS A 78 1.84 -19.09 1.76
CA HIS A 78 3.24 -19.45 1.91
C HIS A 78 4.20 -18.39 1.34
N HIS A 79 3.76 -17.53 0.42
CA HIS A 79 4.59 -16.42 -0.07
C HIS A 79 4.80 -15.35 0.99
N CYS A 80 3.82 -15.08 1.86
CA CYS A 80 4.00 -14.12 2.95
C CYS A 80 5.01 -14.65 3.97
N ALA A 81 4.91 -15.94 4.34
CA ALA A 81 5.91 -16.59 5.19
C ALA A 81 7.31 -16.56 4.55
N ALA A 82 7.41 -16.81 3.24
CA ALA A 82 8.67 -16.74 2.51
C ALA A 82 9.24 -15.31 2.44
N LEU A 83 8.41 -14.29 2.25
CA LEU A 83 8.83 -12.89 2.25
C LEU A 83 9.39 -12.50 3.62
N ALA A 84 8.68 -12.87 4.70
CA ALA A 84 9.13 -12.63 6.06
C ALA A 84 10.48 -13.32 6.34
N ALA A 85 10.62 -14.58 5.94
CA ALA A 85 11.88 -15.32 6.12
C ALA A 85 13.03 -14.74 5.30
N THR A 86 12.78 -14.33 4.05
CA THR A 86 13.76 -13.66 3.19
C THR A 86 14.24 -12.37 3.84
N PHE A 87 13.31 -11.56 4.37
CA PHE A 87 13.66 -10.33 5.08
C PHE A 87 14.42 -10.59 6.38
N LEU A 88 13.99 -11.55 7.20
CA LEU A 88 14.66 -11.87 8.46
C LEU A 88 16.09 -12.42 8.26
N LYS A 89 16.33 -13.11 7.14
CA LYS A 89 17.64 -13.62 6.75
C LYS A 89 18.59 -12.50 6.32
N ASP A 90 18.12 -11.61 5.44
CA ASP A 90 18.92 -10.49 4.93
C ASP A 90 18.05 -9.23 4.75
N PRO A 91 17.89 -8.42 5.83
CA PRO A 91 17.12 -7.19 5.75
C PRO A 91 17.72 -6.15 4.80
N ALA A 92 19.04 -6.18 4.58
CA ALA A 92 19.73 -5.23 3.71
C ALA A 92 19.37 -5.45 2.23
N SER A 93 18.91 -6.65 1.87
CA SER A 93 18.39 -6.95 0.53
C SER A 93 17.07 -6.25 0.18
N PHE A 94 16.45 -5.56 1.14
CA PHE A 94 15.27 -4.73 0.97
C PHE A 94 15.67 -3.25 1.06
N PRO A 95 16.03 -2.62 -0.08
CA PRO A 95 16.40 -1.21 -0.08
C PRO A 95 15.28 -0.37 0.56
N ALA A 96 15.68 0.49 1.49
CA ALA A 96 14.78 1.46 2.08
C ALA A 96 14.45 2.52 1.01
N ILE A 97 13.16 2.80 0.84
CA ILE A 97 12.70 3.89 -0.02
C ILE A 97 12.20 5.00 0.88
N GLU A 98 12.74 6.20 0.67
CA GLU A 98 12.29 7.41 1.35
C GLU A 98 10.87 7.76 0.92
N ARG A 99 10.05 8.16 1.88
CA ARG A 99 8.71 8.66 1.59
C ARG A 99 8.87 10.08 1.03
N VAL A 100 8.26 10.29 -0.13
CA VAL A 100 8.06 11.64 -0.68
C VAL A 100 6.78 12.17 -0.05
N GLU A 101 6.82 13.37 0.53
CA GLU A 101 5.61 14.02 1.02
C GLU A 101 4.82 14.69 -0.12
N CYS A 102 3.52 14.89 0.07
CA CYS A 102 2.66 15.41 -1.00
C CYS A 102 3.10 16.79 -1.52
N ASN A 103 3.64 17.64 -0.63
CA ASN A 103 4.13 18.98 -0.94
C ASN A 103 5.54 19.01 -1.58
N GLU A 104 6.21 17.86 -1.65
CA GLU A 104 7.54 17.70 -2.22
C GLU A 104 7.53 17.17 -3.66
N ILE A 105 6.36 16.84 -4.19
CA ILE A 105 6.22 16.35 -5.58
C ILE A 105 6.60 17.48 -6.55
N ARG A 106 7.70 17.31 -7.31
CA ARG A 106 8.17 18.26 -8.33
C ARG A 106 8.06 17.73 -9.76
N GLY A 107 7.83 16.43 -9.94
CA GLY A 107 7.65 15.83 -11.26
C GLY A 107 7.08 14.41 -11.23
N LEU A 108 7.02 13.77 -12.40
CA LEU A 108 6.44 12.44 -12.57
C LEU A 108 7.15 11.34 -11.77
N ALA A 109 8.47 11.47 -11.57
CA ALA A 109 9.24 10.51 -10.77
C ALA A 109 8.83 10.57 -9.29
N ASP A 110 8.74 11.78 -8.73
CA ASP A 110 8.31 12.01 -7.35
C ASP A 110 6.86 11.57 -7.15
N LEU A 111 6.00 11.87 -8.14
CA LEU A 111 4.60 11.44 -8.14
C LEU A 111 4.47 9.92 -8.15
N HIS A 112 5.24 9.23 -8.99
CA HIS A 112 5.26 7.77 -9.02
C HIS A 112 5.71 7.21 -7.67
N SER A 113 6.77 7.76 -7.09
CA SER A 113 7.25 7.38 -5.75
C SER A 113 6.17 7.64 -4.70
N PHE A 114 5.54 8.81 -4.67
CA PHE A 114 4.46 9.15 -3.75
C PHE A 114 3.29 8.15 -3.86
N LEU A 115 2.82 7.89 -5.08
CA LEU A 115 1.67 7.01 -5.35
C LEU A 115 1.94 5.54 -5.03
N ALA A 116 3.19 5.09 -5.17
CA ALA A 116 3.60 3.74 -4.81
C ALA A 116 3.49 3.48 -3.29
N HIS A 117 3.59 4.53 -2.47
CA HIS A 117 3.62 4.43 -1.01
C HIS A 117 2.33 4.89 -0.33
N THR A 118 1.48 5.60 -1.06
CA THR A 118 0.25 6.17 -0.54
C THR A 118 -0.94 5.31 -0.94
N THR A 119 -1.79 4.91 0.01
CA THR A 119 -3.01 4.15 -0.31
C THR A 119 -4.16 5.07 -0.70
N LEU A 120 -5.13 4.56 -1.46
CA LEU A 120 -6.35 5.30 -1.75
C LEU A 120 -7.13 5.64 -0.46
N ASP A 121 -7.10 4.74 0.53
CA ASP A 121 -7.74 4.97 1.83
C ASP A 121 -7.13 6.17 2.57
N TYR A 122 -5.81 6.28 2.57
CA TYR A 122 -5.10 7.43 3.16
C TYR A 122 -5.48 8.73 2.48
N LEU A 123 -5.51 8.76 1.14
CA LEU A 123 -5.90 9.97 0.40
C LEU A 123 -7.35 10.36 0.69
N LEU A 124 -8.27 9.40 0.76
CA LEU A 124 -9.66 9.65 1.13
C LEU A 124 -9.81 10.13 2.57
N GLN A 125 -8.95 9.69 3.49
CA GLN A 125 -8.91 10.22 4.84
C GLN A 125 -8.46 11.69 4.87
N GLN A 126 -7.42 12.05 4.12
CA GLN A 126 -6.99 13.46 4.00
C GLN A 126 -8.10 14.34 3.40
N LEU A 127 -8.80 13.86 2.37
CA LEU A 127 -9.96 14.57 1.83
C LEU A 127 -11.07 14.76 2.87
N ARG A 128 -11.31 13.75 3.72
CA ARG A 128 -12.30 13.83 4.80
C ARG A 128 -11.92 14.87 5.85
N GLU A 129 -10.63 15.02 6.16
CA GLU A 129 -10.12 16.07 7.05
C GLU A 129 -10.38 17.48 6.49
N LEU A 130 -10.46 17.62 5.17
CA LEU A 130 -10.90 18.83 4.46
C LEU A 130 -12.43 18.92 4.27
N GLY A 131 -13.20 18.01 4.86
CA GLY A 131 -14.67 17.99 4.78
C GLY A 131 -15.24 17.31 3.52
N ILE A 132 -14.41 16.76 2.64
CA ILE A 132 -14.87 16.04 1.45
C ILE A 132 -15.14 14.57 1.81
N THR A 133 -16.40 14.19 1.84
CA THR A 133 -16.80 12.81 2.18
C THR A 133 -16.48 11.84 1.04
N GLN A 134 -16.30 10.55 1.38
CA GLN A 134 -16.13 9.49 0.37
C GLN A 134 -17.30 9.44 -0.64
N THR A 135 -18.53 9.73 -0.19
CA THR A 135 -19.71 9.78 -1.07
C THR A 135 -19.63 10.95 -2.04
N ALA A 136 -19.26 12.14 -1.57
CA ALA A 136 -19.10 13.32 -2.42
C ALA A 136 -17.97 13.12 -3.45
N PHE A 137 -16.84 12.56 -3.02
CA PHE A 137 -15.74 12.21 -3.93
C PHE A 137 -16.17 11.18 -4.99
N ALA A 138 -16.88 10.11 -4.58
CA ALA A 138 -17.39 9.10 -5.50
C ALA A 138 -18.29 9.72 -6.58
N GLN A 139 -19.24 10.57 -6.16
CA GLN A 139 -20.13 11.28 -7.08
C GLN A 139 -19.36 12.18 -8.06
N GLY A 140 -18.41 12.98 -7.56
CA GLY A 140 -17.60 13.87 -8.39
C GLY A 140 -16.72 13.16 -9.41
N THR A 141 -16.35 11.90 -9.15
CA THR A 141 -15.54 11.07 -10.05
C THR A 141 -16.37 10.10 -10.90
N GLY A 142 -17.71 10.19 -10.86
CA GLY A 142 -18.60 9.32 -11.62
C GLY A 142 -18.61 7.86 -11.16
N THR A 143 -18.25 7.60 -9.89
CA THR A 143 -18.26 6.26 -9.30
C THR A 143 -19.18 6.15 -8.09
N THR A 144 -19.21 4.99 -7.44
CA THR A 144 -20.01 4.76 -6.23
C THR A 144 -19.10 4.55 -5.01
N ALA A 145 -19.61 4.87 -3.82
CA ALA A 145 -18.88 4.62 -2.58
C ALA A 145 -18.59 3.11 -2.37
N GLN A 146 -19.48 2.24 -2.87
CA GLN A 146 -19.27 0.79 -2.87
C GLN A 146 -18.11 0.37 -3.77
N HIS A 147 -18.00 0.97 -4.97
CA HIS A 147 -16.89 0.74 -5.88
C HIS A 147 -15.56 1.21 -5.30
N LEU A 148 -15.50 2.41 -4.73
CA LEU A 148 -14.30 2.88 -4.01
C LEU A 148 -13.88 1.91 -2.90
N SER A 149 -14.85 1.40 -2.15
CA SER A 149 -14.59 0.40 -1.10
C SER A 149 -14.10 -0.93 -1.68
N ALA A 150 -14.50 -1.31 -2.88
CA ALA A 150 -13.97 -2.47 -3.59
C ALA A 150 -12.52 -2.22 -4.04
N VAL A 151 -12.23 -1.06 -4.65
CA VAL A 151 -10.89 -0.68 -5.09
C VAL A 151 -9.92 -0.63 -3.91
N LYS A 152 -10.29 0.02 -2.79
CA LYS A 152 -9.48 0.05 -1.55
C LYS A 152 -9.12 -1.35 -1.05
N ARG A 153 -10.12 -2.24 -0.94
CA ARG A 153 -9.89 -3.61 -0.49
C ARG A 153 -8.99 -4.39 -1.44
N SER A 154 -9.07 -4.10 -2.74
CA SER A 154 -8.27 -4.76 -3.76
C SER A 154 -6.81 -4.28 -3.73
N GLU A 155 -6.60 -2.97 -3.57
CA GLU A 155 -5.28 -2.38 -3.37
C GLU A 155 -4.57 -3.01 -2.16
N LEU A 156 -5.25 -3.10 -1.01
CA LEU A 156 -4.69 -3.72 0.19
C LEU A 156 -4.32 -5.19 -0.02
N ARG A 157 -4.90 -5.85 -1.02
CA ARG A 157 -4.62 -7.24 -1.41
C ARG A 157 -3.59 -7.36 -2.54
N ASN A 158 -2.92 -6.27 -2.89
CA ASN A 158 -2.02 -6.16 -4.04
C ASN A 158 -2.67 -6.61 -5.36
N ARG A 159 -3.98 -6.44 -5.50
CA ARG A 159 -4.72 -6.78 -6.72
C ARG A 159 -4.88 -5.54 -7.58
N PHE A 160 -4.72 -5.73 -8.88
CA PHE A 160 -4.79 -4.65 -9.85
C PHE A 160 -6.25 -4.21 -10.05
N HIS A 161 -6.49 -2.91 -9.90
CA HIS A 161 -7.62 -2.22 -10.53
C HIS A 161 -7.05 -1.19 -11.48
N SER A 162 -7.48 -1.22 -12.74
CA SER A 162 -7.07 -0.26 -13.77
C SER A 162 -7.28 1.19 -13.35
N GLU A 163 -8.30 1.44 -12.54
CA GLU A 163 -8.70 2.78 -12.11
C GLU A 163 -7.97 3.27 -10.85
N LEU A 164 -7.21 2.41 -10.15
CA LEU A 164 -6.58 2.79 -8.87
C LEU A 164 -5.69 4.02 -9.02
N GLY A 165 -4.85 4.06 -10.07
CA GLY A 165 -3.99 5.21 -10.34
C GLY A 165 -4.78 6.48 -10.58
N ALA A 166 -5.82 6.42 -11.42
CA ALA A 166 -6.70 7.55 -11.73
C ALA A 166 -7.42 8.07 -10.48
N LEU A 167 -7.93 7.18 -9.62
CA LEU A 167 -8.61 7.58 -8.38
C LEU A 167 -7.65 8.26 -7.39
N LYS A 168 -6.42 7.77 -7.24
CA LYS A 168 -5.41 8.42 -6.40
C LYS A 168 -5.03 9.80 -6.94
N LEU A 169 -4.85 9.91 -8.26
CA LEU A 169 -4.58 11.18 -8.93
C LEU A 169 -5.71 12.18 -8.72
N ALA A 170 -6.97 11.75 -8.85
CA ALA A 170 -8.13 12.59 -8.58
C ALA A 170 -8.17 13.07 -7.12
N CYS A 171 -7.79 12.23 -6.16
CA CYS A 171 -7.66 12.66 -4.77
C CYS A 171 -6.56 13.71 -4.59
N LEU A 172 -5.39 13.49 -5.20
CA LEU A 172 -4.27 14.45 -5.12
C LEU A 172 -4.65 15.81 -5.69
N TRP A 173 -5.30 15.81 -6.85
CA TRP A 173 -5.75 17.04 -7.49
C TRP A 173 -6.71 17.83 -6.57
N LEU A 174 -7.66 17.14 -5.92
CA LEU A 174 -8.56 17.78 -4.96
C LEU A 174 -7.85 18.25 -3.69
N LEU A 175 -6.85 17.53 -3.18
CA LEU A 175 -6.06 17.97 -2.02
C LEU A 175 -5.31 19.28 -2.34
N GLU A 176 -4.77 19.39 -3.54
CA GLU A 176 -4.05 20.58 -4.01
C GLU A 176 -5.00 21.77 -4.26
N HIS A 177 -6.18 21.52 -4.86
CA HIS A 177 -7.09 22.58 -5.33
C HIS A 177 -8.34 22.79 -4.43
N HIS A 178 -8.36 22.24 -3.20
CA HIS A 178 -9.55 22.29 -2.33
C HIS A 178 -10.01 23.72 -2.01
N GLN A 179 -9.10 24.70 -1.97
CA GLN A 179 -9.43 26.09 -1.68
C GLN A 179 -10.34 26.71 -2.76
N GLU A 180 -10.14 26.32 -4.02
CA GLU A 180 -10.94 26.77 -5.16
C GLU A 180 -12.39 26.25 -5.05
N PHE A 181 -12.57 25.01 -4.58
CA PHE A 181 -13.89 24.40 -4.37
C PHE A 181 -14.70 25.02 -3.23
N THR A 182 -14.06 25.44 -2.15
CA THR A 182 -14.76 26.10 -1.02
C THR A 182 -15.25 27.51 -1.34
N GLN A 183 -14.70 28.18 -2.36
CA GLN A 183 -15.17 29.51 -2.79
C GLN A 183 -16.42 29.42 -3.67
N ASP A 184 -16.48 28.44 -4.58
CA ASP A 184 -17.63 28.26 -5.48
C ASP A 184 -18.93 27.87 -4.74
N GLN A 185 -18.84 27.14 -3.62
CA GLN A 185 -20.02 26.81 -2.82
C GLN A 185 -20.57 27.99 -1.99
N LYS A 186 -19.78 29.06 -1.79
CA LYS A 186 -20.25 30.30 -1.15
C LYS A 186 -20.88 31.27 -2.14
N GLY A 187 -20.59 31.15 -3.45
CA GLY A 187 -21.11 32.01 -4.51
C GLY A 187 -22.51 31.64 -5.03
N SER A 188 -23.04 30.45 -4.71
CA SER A 188 -24.34 29.98 -5.21
C SER A 188 -25.53 30.24 -4.28
N LYS A 189 -25.33 31.08 -3.24
CA LYS A 189 -26.43 31.68 -2.46
C LYS A 189 -26.49 33.19 -2.75
N GLY A 190 -26.95 33.53 -3.95
CA GLY A 190 -27.29 34.89 -4.36
C GLY A 190 -28.65 34.87 -5.04
#